data_AF-A0A0S7XJN1-F1
#
_entry.id   AF-A0A0S7XJN1-F1
#
_cell.length_a   1.000
_cell.length_b   1.000
_cell.length_c   1.000
_cell.angle_alpha   90.00
_cell.angle_beta   90.00
_cell.angle_gamma   90.00
#
_symmetry.space_group_name_H-M   'P 1'
#
loop_
_entity.id
_entity.type
_entity.pdbx_description
1 polymer ?
#
loop_
_entity_poly.entity_id
_entity_poly.type
_entity_poly.pdbx_seq_one_letter_code
_entity_poly.pdbx_strand_id
1 'polypeptide(L)'
;MEIKLIDRATIRVEDWVRMKCQFGCGGYGARLTCPPYSPTPDQTRRIIKDYKNALLIHSRNSRKIKEAVPEIERELFLKGFYKAWGMGAGPCRYCHECDIEAGCRFPRKARPAMEACGIDVFATVRLNGFPIEVLTSRTQEQNHYGLILFE
;
A
#
# COMPACT_ATOMS: atom_id res chain seq x y z
N MET A 1 3.01 -13.65 -9.65
CA MET A 1 2.19 -12.75 -8.81
C MET A 1 1.37 -13.67 -7.96
N GLU A 2 1.43 -13.49 -6.66
CA GLU A 2 0.75 -14.34 -5.68
C GLU A 2 -0.23 -13.48 -4.89
N ILE A 3 -1.41 -14.02 -4.60
CA ILE A 3 -2.45 -13.33 -3.84
C ILE A 3 -2.88 -14.27 -2.73
N LYS A 4 -2.88 -13.79 -1.50
CA LYS A 4 -3.21 -14.57 -0.31
C LYS A 4 -4.25 -13.84 0.52
N LEU A 5 -5.31 -14.55 0.90
CA LEU A 5 -6.20 -14.10 1.97
C LEU A 5 -5.45 -14.23 3.30
N ILE A 6 -5.37 -13.13 4.05
CA ILE A 6 -4.66 -13.06 5.32
C ILE A 6 -5.60 -12.64 6.45
N ASP A 7 -5.27 -13.02 7.68
CA ASP A 7 -5.95 -12.46 8.85
C ASP A 7 -5.50 -11.00 9.03
N ARG A 8 -6.45 -10.08 9.04
CA ARG A 8 -6.22 -8.65 9.28
C ARG A 8 -5.46 -8.37 10.58
N ALA A 9 -5.57 -9.24 11.60
CA ALA A 9 -4.88 -9.10 12.87
C ALA A 9 -3.34 -9.25 12.74
N THR A 10 -2.87 -9.79 11.62
CA THR A 10 -1.43 -9.90 11.29
C THR A 10 -0.86 -8.62 10.67
N ILE A 11 -1.70 -7.66 10.27
CA ILE A 11 -1.24 -6.39 9.71
C ILE A 11 -0.68 -5.52 10.83
N ARG A 12 0.60 -5.14 10.70
CA ARG A 12 1.32 -4.33 11.69
C ARG A 12 1.37 -2.88 11.24
N VAL A 13 0.92 -1.97 12.10
CA VAL A 13 0.89 -0.52 11.84
C VAL A 13 1.69 0.16 12.93
N GLU A 14 2.77 0.83 12.53
CA GLU A 14 3.77 1.36 13.44
C GLU A 14 4.08 2.83 13.11
N ASP A 15 4.24 3.65 14.14
CA ASP A 15 4.40 5.10 13.96
C ASP A 15 5.76 5.45 13.32
N TRP A 16 6.78 4.63 13.59
CA TRP A 16 8.13 4.81 13.04
C TRP A 16 8.16 4.68 11.51
N VAL A 17 7.22 3.94 10.90
CA VAL A 17 7.16 3.77 9.44
C VAL A 17 6.94 5.12 8.78
N ARG A 18 6.03 5.94 9.35
CA ARG A 18 5.78 7.30 8.84
C ARG A 18 6.98 8.22 9.08
N MET A 19 7.72 8.05 10.19
CA MET A 19 8.97 8.79 10.41
C MET A 19 10.00 8.48 9.32
N LYS A 20 10.13 7.22 8.87
CA LYS A 20 11.01 6.91 7.73
C LYS A 20 10.54 7.55 6.42
N CYS A 21 9.24 7.65 6.17
CA CYS A 21 8.75 8.43 5.03
C CYS A 21 9.14 9.91 5.17
N GLN A 22 8.99 10.51 6.35
CA GLN A 22 9.24 11.93 6.57
C GLN A 22 10.72 12.33 6.50
N PHE A 23 11.60 11.52 7.10
CA PHE A 23 13.01 11.87 7.27
C PHE A 23 13.96 11.02 6.44
N GLY A 24 13.47 9.98 5.76
CA GLY A 24 14.30 9.05 4.98
C GLY A 24 13.91 8.89 3.51
N CYS A 25 12.81 9.50 3.06
CA CYS A 25 12.35 9.41 1.68
C CYS A 25 12.41 10.78 0.98
N GLY A 26 13.13 10.86 -0.14
CA GLY A 26 13.19 12.08 -0.97
C GLY A 26 11.89 12.44 -1.69
N GLY A 27 10.81 11.67 -1.50
CA GLY A 27 9.49 11.91 -2.09
C GLY A 27 8.41 12.32 -1.06
N TYR A 28 8.77 12.60 0.19
CA TYR A 28 7.81 13.07 1.20
C TYR A 28 7.11 14.35 0.73
N GLY A 29 5.78 14.43 0.91
CA GLY A 29 4.98 15.57 0.49
C GLY A 29 4.83 15.76 -1.02
N ALA A 30 5.51 14.97 -1.85
CA ALA A 30 5.54 15.17 -3.30
C ALA A 30 4.34 14.56 -4.05
N ARG A 31 3.55 13.71 -3.42
CA ARG A 31 2.43 12.98 -4.05
C ARG A 31 1.24 12.92 -3.11
N LEU A 32 0.02 13.09 -3.63
CA LEU A 32 -1.25 12.89 -2.89
C LEU A 32 -1.42 11.48 -2.27
N THR A 33 -0.60 10.52 -2.70
CA THR A 33 -0.58 9.13 -2.21
C THR A 33 0.50 8.87 -1.16
N CYS A 34 1.26 9.90 -0.78
CA CYS A 34 2.32 9.85 0.23
C CYS A 34 1.95 10.74 1.42
N PRO A 35 2.58 10.54 2.60
CA PRO A 35 2.46 11.49 3.70
C PRO A 35 2.87 12.91 3.26
N PRO A 36 2.20 13.98 3.74
CA PRO A 36 1.18 13.96 4.78
C PRO A 36 -0.24 13.57 4.32
N TYR A 37 -0.47 13.46 3.01
CA TYR A 37 -1.80 13.28 2.41
C TYR A 37 -2.36 11.86 2.51
N SER A 38 -1.50 10.84 2.61
CA SER A 38 -1.92 9.47 2.88
C SER A 38 -2.35 9.28 4.35
N PRO A 39 -3.17 8.26 4.64
CA PRO A 39 -3.63 7.95 6.00
C PRO A 39 -2.51 7.93 7.04
N THR A 40 -2.79 8.52 8.19
CA THR A 40 -1.94 8.42 9.39
C THR A 40 -2.00 7.00 9.98
N PRO A 41 -0.98 6.56 10.75
CA PRO A 41 -1.00 5.27 11.44
C PRO A 41 -2.29 5.04 12.22
N ASP A 42 -2.80 6.05 12.92
CA ASP A 42 -4.06 5.94 13.67
C ASP A 42 -5.29 5.76 12.78
N GLN A 43 -5.37 6.49 11.65
CA GLN A 43 -6.42 6.27 10.65
C GLN A 43 -6.33 4.85 10.08
N THR A 44 -5.12 4.39 9.75
CA THR A 44 -4.90 3.04 9.21
C THR A 44 -5.30 1.95 10.21
N ARG A 45 -4.95 2.10 11.50
CA ARG A 45 -5.39 1.17 12.56
C ARG A 45 -6.90 1.09 12.67
N ARG A 46 -7.60 2.23 12.60
CA ARG A 46 -9.08 2.27 12.63
C ARG A 46 -9.67 1.61 11.38
N ILE A 47 -9.19 1.95 10.20
CA ILE A 47 -9.66 1.38 8.94
C ILE A 47 -9.46 -0.14 8.93
N ILE A 48 -8.30 -0.67 9.31
CA ILE A 48 -8.10 -2.13 9.38
C ILE A 48 -9.11 -2.81 10.31
N LYS A 49 -9.46 -2.15 11.44
CA LYS A 49 -10.46 -2.64 12.40
C LYS A 49 -11.89 -2.66 11.83
N ASP A 50 -12.19 -1.80 10.87
CA ASP A 50 -13.53 -1.71 10.29
C ASP A 50 -13.79 -2.74 9.20
N TYR A 51 -12.76 -3.40 8.64
CA TYR A 51 -12.91 -4.39 7.58
C TYR A 51 -12.79 -5.82 8.11
N LYS A 52 -13.47 -6.76 7.45
CA LYS A 52 -13.44 -8.19 7.81
C LYS A 52 -12.32 -8.96 7.13
N ASN A 53 -12.04 -8.67 5.86
CA ASN A 53 -11.12 -9.47 5.06
C ASN A 53 -9.95 -8.62 4.55
N ALA A 54 -8.81 -9.29 4.31
CA ALA A 54 -7.61 -8.67 3.76
C ALA A 54 -6.93 -9.60 2.75
N LEU A 55 -6.60 -9.07 1.55
CA LEU A 55 -5.75 -9.73 0.57
C LEU A 55 -4.36 -9.11 0.59
N LEU A 56 -3.34 -9.94 0.72
CA LEU A 56 -1.94 -9.56 0.53
C LEU A 56 -1.49 -10.03 -0.86
N ILE A 57 -0.94 -9.11 -1.65
CA ILE A 57 -0.56 -9.34 -3.04
C ILE A 57 0.95 -9.19 -3.16
N HIS A 58 1.62 -10.18 -3.74
CA HIS A 58 3.07 -10.21 -3.94
C HIS A 58 3.47 -10.25 -5.42
N SER A 59 4.51 -9.49 -5.75
CA SER A 59 5.16 -9.50 -7.05
C SER A 59 6.60 -9.03 -6.95
N ARG A 60 7.46 -9.53 -7.84
CA ARG A 60 8.83 -9.00 -8.06
C ARG A 60 8.85 -7.70 -8.85
N ASN A 61 7.68 -7.21 -9.29
CA ASN A 61 7.54 -5.98 -10.07
C ASN A 61 6.51 -5.04 -9.41
N SER A 62 6.98 -3.90 -8.91
CA SER A 62 6.13 -2.89 -8.26
C SER A 62 5.06 -2.30 -9.16
N ARG A 63 5.29 -2.23 -10.47
CA ARG A 63 4.30 -1.74 -11.44
C ARG A 63 3.10 -2.67 -11.49
N LYS A 64 3.33 -4.00 -11.49
CA LYS A 64 2.26 -4.99 -11.45
C LYS A 64 1.39 -4.84 -10.19
N ILE A 65 1.99 -4.57 -9.03
CA ILE A 65 1.23 -4.28 -7.81
C ILE A 65 0.36 -3.04 -7.97
N LYS A 66 0.94 -1.93 -8.46
CA LYS A 66 0.22 -0.66 -8.61
C LYS A 66 -0.92 -0.73 -9.64
N GLU A 67 -0.80 -1.56 -10.67
CA GLU A 67 -1.86 -1.81 -11.64
C GLU A 67 -2.93 -2.76 -11.09
N ALA A 68 -2.52 -3.89 -10.48
CA ALA A 68 -3.44 -4.91 -10.00
C ALA A 68 -4.30 -4.47 -8.79
N VAL A 69 -3.74 -3.69 -7.86
CA VAL A 69 -4.45 -3.28 -6.63
C VAL A 69 -5.78 -2.54 -6.92
N PRO A 70 -5.81 -1.44 -7.70
CA PRO A 70 -7.06 -0.75 -8.00
C PRO A 70 -8.00 -1.58 -8.89
N GLU A 71 -7.48 -2.49 -9.71
CA GLU A 71 -8.29 -3.40 -10.53
C GLU A 71 -9.02 -4.43 -9.68
N ILE A 72 -8.30 -5.10 -8.77
CA ILE A 72 -8.89 -6.08 -7.83
C ILE A 72 -9.84 -5.39 -6.85
N GLU A 73 -9.50 -4.19 -6.36
CA GLU A 73 -10.40 -3.38 -5.54
C GLU A 73 -11.73 -3.12 -6.26
N ARG A 74 -11.67 -2.71 -7.53
CA ARG A 74 -12.87 -2.51 -8.36
C ARG A 74 -13.64 -3.81 -8.58
N GLU A 75 -12.97 -4.93 -8.82
CA GLU A 75 -13.62 -6.22 -8.99
C GLU A 75 -14.36 -6.69 -7.73
N LEU A 76 -13.74 -6.51 -6.55
CA LEU A 76 -14.37 -6.82 -5.27
C LEU A 76 -15.62 -5.96 -5.06
N PHE A 77 -15.50 -4.66 -5.32
CA PHE A 77 -16.65 -3.75 -5.26
C PHE A 77 -17.81 -4.21 -6.15
N LEU A 78 -17.52 -4.57 -7.41
CA LEU A 78 -18.53 -5.05 -8.36
C LEU A 78 -19.13 -6.42 -8.00
N LYS A 79 -18.46 -7.20 -7.15
CA LYS A 79 -18.95 -8.47 -6.62
C LYS A 79 -19.79 -8.31 -5.35
N GLY A 80 -20.07 -7.07 -4.92
CA GLY A 80 -20.92 -6.77 -3.77
C GLY A 80 -20.16 -6.48 -2.47
N PHE A 81 -18.82 -6.58 -2.46
CA PHE A 81 -17.99 -6.12 -1.34
C PHE A 81 -17.87 -4.59 -1.40
N TYR A 82 -18.96 -3.90 -1.07
CA TYR A 82 -19.10 -2.45 -1.26
C TYR A 82 -18.05 -1.65 -0.46
N LYS A 83 -17.48 -2.24 0.60
CA LYS A 83 -16.28 -1.74 1.26
C LYS A 83 -15.09 -2.44 0.63
N ALA A 84 -14.40 -1.78 -0.29
CA ALA A 84 -13.12 -2.24 -0.83
C ALA A 84 -12.13 -1.07 -0.85
N TRP A 85 -10.92 -1.29 -0.35
CA TRP A 85 -9.86 -0.28 -0.36
C TRP A 85 -8.47 -0.90 -0.46
N GLY A 86 -7.73 -0.47 -1.48
CA GLY A 86 -6.42 -0.97 -1.83
C GLY A 86 -5.27 -0.02 -1.50
N MET A 87 -4.13 -0.62 -1.17
CA MET A 87 -2.84 0.02 -0.96
C MET A 87 -1.78 -0.66 -1.84
N GLY A 88 -0.96 0.12 -2.52
CA GLY A 88 0.06 -0.36 -3.46
C GLY A 88 1.47 -0.49 -2.84
N ALA A 89 2.47 -0.55 -3.73
CA ALA A 89 3.89 -0.63 -3.39
C ALA A 89 4.68 0.57 -3.91
N GLY A 90 5.26 1.35 -3.00
CA GLY A 90 6.05 2.55 -3.32
C GLY A 90 5.22 3.74 -3.82
N PRO A 91 5.87 4.89 -4.04
CA PRO A 91 5.19 6.10 -4.47
C PRO A 91 4.50 5.95 -5.83
N CYS A 92 3.40 6.68 -6.01
CA CYS A 92 2.71 6.84 -7.28
C CYS A 92 3.62 7.50 -8.32
N ARG A 93 3.56 7.02 -9.56
CA ARG A 93 4.35 7.52 -10.70
C ARG A 93 3.51 7.77 -11.97
N TYR A 94 2.19 7.93 -11.85
CA TYR A 94 1.31 8.11 -13.01
C TYR A 94 1.43 9.48 -13.68
N CYS A 95 1.84 10.50 -12.93
CA CYS A 95 2.18 11.82 -13.45
C CYS A 95 3.66 12.12 -13.21
N HIS A 96 4.24 12.94 -14.09
CA HIS A 96 5.57 13.52 -13.84
C HIS A 96 5.55 14.32 -12.53
N GLU A 97 4.65 15.30 -12.45
CA GLU A 97 4.41 16.16 -11.29
C GLU A 97 2.98 15.95 -10.75
N CYS A 98 2.86 15.89 -9.42
CA CYS A 98 1.59 15.72 -8.73
C CYS A 98 1.08 17.07 -8.26
N ASP A 99 0.00 17.54 -8.88
CA ASP A 99 -0.72 18.72 -8.44
C ASP A 99 -1.51 18.37 -7.17
N ILE A 100 -1.07 18.92 -6.04
CA ILE A 100 -1.70 18.69 -4.74
C ILE A 100 -2.98 19.52 -4.62
N GLU A 101 -3.00 20.71 -5.20
CA GLU A 101 -4.10 21.68 -5.05
C GLU A 101 -5.26 21.34 -5.99
N ALA A 102 -4.98 21.02 -7.25
CA ALA A 102 -6.01 20.65 -8.23
C ALA A 102 -6.53 19.21 -8.05
N GLY A 103 -5.85 18.39 -7.24
CA GLY A 103 -6.21 17.01 -6.99
C GLY A 103 -5.67 16.01 -8.03
N CYS A 104 -5.95 14.73 -7.79
CA CYS A 104 -5.37 13.65 -8.57
C CYS A 104 -5.98 13.55 -9.97
N ARG A 105 -5.14 13.61 -11.02
CA ARG A 105 -5.54 13.34 -12.43
C ARG A 105 -5.85 11.88 -12.74
N PHE A 106 -5.50 10.96 -11.83
CA PHE A 106 -5.67 9.51 -12.00
C PHE A 106 -6.40 8.85 -10.83
N PRO A 107 -7.58 9.34 -10.41
CA PRO A 107 -8.23 8.91 -9.16
C PRO A 107 -8.66 7.43 -9.20
N ARG A 108 -8.93 6.90 -10.40
CA ARG A 108 -9.28 5.49 -10.62
C ARG A 108 -8.09 4.52 -10.52
N LYS A 109 -6.85 5.03 -10.47
CA LYS A 109 -5.63 4.23 -10.45
C LYS A 109 -4.77 4.47 -9.21
N ALA A 110 -4.68 5.73 -8.78
CA ALA A 110 -3.79 6.12 -7.70
C ALA A 110 -4.24 5.52 -6.36
N ARG A 111 -3.36 4.76 -5.72
CA ARG A 111 -3.52 4.28 -4.34
C ARG A 111 -2.27 4.62 -3.53
N PRO A 112 -2.41 4.94 -2.22
CA PRO A 112 -1.26 5.08 -1.34
C PRO A 112 -0.54 3.74 -1.22
N ALA A 113 0.75 3.78 -0.90
CA ALA A 113 1.49 2.57 -0.61
C ALA A 113 1.19 2.05 0.81
N MET A 114 1.47 0.78 1.09
CA MET A 114 1.33 0.22 2.44
C MET A 114 2.14 1.03 3.47
N GLU A 115 3.41 1.30 3.17
CA GLU A 115 4.32 2.06 4.04
C GLU A 115 3.88 3.53 4.17
N ALA A 116 3.27 4.10 3.13
CA ALA A 116 2.70 5.45 3.19
C ALA A 116 1.52 5.54 4.16
N CYS A 117 0.85 4.42 4.44
CA CYS A 117 -0.23 4.31 5.42
C CYS A 117 0.28 3.90 6.81
N GLY A 118 1.60 3.84 7.03
CA GLY A 118 2.18 3.44 8.32
C GLY A 118 2.22 1.94 8.57
N ILE A 119 1.99 1.11 7.54
CA ILE A 119 2.09 -0.35 7.67
C ILE A 119 3.56 -0.76 7.67
N ASP A 120 3.99 -1.50 8.69
CA ASP A 120 5.26 -2.22 8.67
C ASP A 120 5.13 -3.40 7.70
N VAL A 121 5.53 -3.16 6.46
CA VAL A 121 5.49 -4.15 5.38
C VAL A 121 6.33 -5.36 5.75
N PHE A 122 7.49 -5.18 6.40
CA PHE A 122 8.38 -6.30 6.73
C PHE A 122 7.74 -7.24 7.74
N ALA A 123 7.26 -6.71 8.87
CA ALA A 123 6.62 -7.53 9.89
C ALA A 123 5.33 -8.17 9.36
N THR A 124 4.50 -7.40 8.63
CA THR A 124 3.23 -7.89 8.08
C THR A 124 3.42 -9.06 7.13
N VAL A 125 4.34 -8.96 6.16
CA VAL A 125 4.49 -10.00 5.13
C VAL A 125 5.19 -11.23 5.68
N ARG A 126 6.13 -11.07 6.63
CA ARG A 126 6.79 -12.20 7.32
C ARG A 126 5.81 -13.02 8.15
N LEU A 127 4.90 -12.37 8.89
CA LEU A 127 3.83 -13.05 9.62
C LEU A 127 2.89 -13.85 8.71
N ASN A 128 2.85 -13.52 7.42
CA ASN A 128 2.04 -14.18 6.42
C ASN A 128 2.81 -15.14 5.51
N GLY A 129 4.09 -15.43 5.83
CA GLY A 129 4.92 -16.41 5.14
C GLY A 129 5.53 -15.93 3.82
N PHE A 130 5.56 -14.62 3.57
CA PHE A 130 6.14 -14.04 2.36
C PHE A 130 7.60 -13.62 2.55
N PRO A 131 8.45 -13.71 1.50
CA PRO A 131 9.87 -13.38 1.59
C PRO A 131 10.13 -11.87 1.49
N ILE A 132 10.87 -11.30 2.43
CA ILE A 132 11.32 -9.92 2.31
C ILE A 132 12.62 -9.72 3.09
N GLU A 133 13.60 -9.12 2.43
CA GLU A 133 14.91 -8.85 3.02
C GLU A 133 15.34 -7.42 2.71
N VAL A 134 16.19 -6.88 3.60
CA VAL A 134 16.85 -5.60 3.36
C VAL A 134 17.91 -5.82 2.28
N LEU A 135 17.80 -5.07 1.19
CA LEU A 135 18.75 -5.14 0.08
C LEU A 135 19.90 -4.15 0.31
N THR A 136 21.10 -4.55 -0.08
CA THR A 136 22.34 -3.77 0.01
C THR A 136 22.76 -3.19 -1.35
N SER A 137 22.14 -3.62 -2.45
CA SER A 137 22.38 -3.08 -3.80
C SER A 137 21.10 -2.92 -4.63
N ARG A 138 21.18 -2.12 -5.69
CA ARG A 138 20.07 -1.90 -6.64
C ARG A 138 19.86 -3.04 -7.64
N THR A 139 20.81 -3.98 -7.73
CA THR A 139 20.73 -5.13 -8.66
C THR A 139 20.04 -6.33 -8.02
N GLN A 140 19.91 -6.35 -6.69
CA GLN A 140 19.19 -7.40 -6.00
C GLN A 140 17.69 -7.35 -6.30
N GLU A 141 17.09 -8.53 -6.38
CA GLU A 141 15.68 -8.69 -6.69
C GLU A 141 14.81 -8.16 -5.54
N GLN A 142 13.86 -7.29 -5.89
CA GLN A 142 12.96 -6.66 -4.92
C GLN A 142 11.67 -7.47 -4.75
N ASN A 143 11.14 -7.44 -3.53
CA ASN A 143 9.80 -7.94 -3.22
C ASN A 143 8.87 -6.75 -3.03
N HIS A 144 7.74 -6.76 -3.74
CA HIS A 144 6.74 -5.70 -3.66
C HIS A 144 5.40 -6.27 -3.22
N TYR A 145 4.75 -5.51 -2.35
CA TYR A 145 3.52 -5.93 -1.68
C TYR A 145 2.43 -4.88 -1.83
N GLY A 146 1.22 -5.35 -2.14
CA GLY A 146 0.00 -4.57 -2.03
C GLY A 146 -0.94 -5.22 -1.02
N LEU A 147 -1.86 -4.42 -0.48
CA LEU A 147 -2.84 -4.86 0.49
C LEU A 147 -4.22 -4.37 0.06
N ILE A 148 -5.23 -5.22 0.08
CA ILE A 148 -6.61 -4.82 -0.15
C ILE A 148 -7.45 -5.25 1.03
N LEU A 149 -8.12 -4.29 1.66
CA LEU A 149 -9.13 -4.54 2.68
C LEU A 149 -10.49 -4.61 2.00
N PHE A 150 -11.30 -5.60 2.35
CA PHE A 150 -12.64 -5.72 1.77
C PHE A 150 -13.68 -6.37 2.70
N GLU A 151 -14.94 -6.00 2.51
CA GLU A 151 -16.13 -6.52 3.20
C GLU A 151 -17.41 -6.29 2.39
#